data_AF-A0A3D1LXN3-F1
#
_entry.id   AF-A0A3D1LXN3-F1
#
_cell.length_a   1.000
_cell.length_b   1.000
_cell.length_c   1.000
_cell.angle_alpha   90.00
_cell.angle_beta   90.00
_cell.angle_gamma   90.00
#
_symmetry.space_group_name_H-M   'P 1'
#
loop_
_entity.id
_entity.type
_entity.pdbx_description
1 polymer ?
#
loop_
_entity_poly.entity_id
_entity_poly.type
_entity_poly.pdbx_seq_one_letter_code
_entity_poly.pdbx_strand_id
1 'polypeptide(L)'
;FLNPLTQNWEMSEISTSPLAFFDAQKGIQNILSTIKYPEFASDSKKYWNIEGFMPSSALSPLIGDTINNDVKVIVWIDKKSFYLTRAVISGKLNKYDDSKDESIIQRIISLSRFDEKVIIENPLK
;
A
#
# COMPACT_ATOMS: atom_id res chain seq x y z
N PHE A 1 19.59 1.19 6.94
CA PHE A 1 19.21 0.21 5.91
C PHE A 1 20.20 -0.95 5.96
N LEU A 2 19.80 -2.16 5.58
CA LEU A 2 20.73 -3.27 5.41
C LEU A 2 21.40 -3.09 4.05
N ASN A 3 22.69 -2.77 4.03
CA ASN A 3 23.42 -2.61 2.78
C ASN A 3 23.57 -4.00 2.13
N PRO A 4 23.07 -4.20 0.89
CA PRO A 4 23.07 -5.51 0.26
C PRO A 4 24.48 -5.98 -0.13
N LEU A 5 25.44 -5.06 -0.26
CA LEU A 5 26.83 -5.37 -0.60
C LEU A 5 27.64 -5.73 0.64
N THR A 6 27.52 -4.94 1.71
CA THR A 6 28.31 -5.13 2.93
C THR A 6 27.64 -6.08 3.92
N GLN A 7 26.33 -6.34 3.77
CA GLN A 7 25.48 -7.06 4.72
C GLN A 7 25.49 -6.43 6.13
N ASN A 8 25.90 -5.17 6.24
CA ASN A 8 25.92 -4.42 7.48
C ASN A 8 24.77 -3.42 7.51
N TRP A 9 24.33 -3.12 8.73
CA TRP A 9 23.41 -2.04 8.95
C TRP A 9 24.13 -0.71 8.85
N GLU A 10 23.60 0.17 8.03
CA GLU A 10 24.14 1.51 7.79
C GLU A 10 23.05 2.56 8.03
N MET A 11 23.44 3.75 8.49
CA MET A 11 22.51 4.86 8.60
C MET A 11 22.02 5.28 7.21
N SER A 12 20.74 5.59 7.10
CA SER A 12 20.13 6.06 5.86
C SER A 12 19.74 7.51 6.01
N GLU A 13 19.98 8.32 4.96
CA GLU A 13 19.44 9.69 4.86
C GLU A 13 18.00 9.72 4.31
N ILE A 14 17.39 8.56 4.06
CA ILE A 14 16.09 8.47 3.39
C ILE A 14 14.97 8.98 4.30
N SER A 15 14.20 9.96 3.79
CA SER A 15 13.06 10.59 4.46
C SER A 15 11.74 9.82 4.35
N THR A 16 11.68 8.77 3.52
CA THR A 16 10.51 7.91 3.36
C THR A 16 10.61 6.68 4.27
N SER A 17 9.58 6.47 5.10
CA SER A 17 9.53 5.35 6.04
C SER A 17 8.31 4.49 5.74
N PRO A 18 8.45 3.15 5.63
CA PRO A 18 7.30 2.24 5.56
C PRO A 18 6.34 2.38 6.75
N LEU A 19 6.81 2.91 7.89
CA LEU A 19 5.95 3.20 9.04
C LEU A 19 5.01 4.38 8.79
N ALA A 20 5.37 5.32 7.92
CA ALA A 20 4.50 6.43 7.55
C ALA A 20 3.22 5.96 6.84
N PHE A 21 3.23 4.76 6.24
CA PHE A 21 2.05 4.11 5.70
C PHE A 21 1.06 3.64 6.77
N PHE A 22 1.56 3.32 7.98
CA PHE A 22 0.73 2.92 9.11
C PHE A 22 0.33 4.11 10.00
N ASP A 23 0.75 5.33 9.67
CA ASP A 23 0.12 6.54 10.19
C ASP A 23 -1.33 6.56 9.70
N ALA A 24 -2.26 6.38 10.63
CA ALA A 24 -3.69 6.24 10.36
C ALA A 24 -4.22 7.40 9.52
N GLN A 25 -3.71 8.63 9.69
CA GLN A 25 -4.21 9.80 8.95
C GLN A 25 -3.64 9.93 7.54
N LYS A 26 -2.51 9.29 7.26
CA LYS A 26 -1.75 9.52 6.02
C LYS A 26 -1.73 8.31 5.07
N GLY A 27 -1.77 7.09 5.59
CA GLY A 27 -1.61 5.88 4.78
C GLY A 27 -2.91 5.10 4.57
N ILE A 28 -3.20 4.10 5.42
CA ILE A 28 -4.30 3.14 5.17
C ILE A 28 -5.67 3.82 5.05
N GLN A 29 -5.98 4.78 5.93
CA GLN A 29 -7.25 5.51 5.84
C GLN A 29 -7.33 6.28 4.52
N ASN A 30 -6.22 6.85 4.06
CA ASN A 30 -6.15 7.60 2.81
C ASN A 30 -6.46 6.71 1.60
N ILE A 31 -6.03 5.45 1.59
CA ILE A 31 -6.42 4.49 0.53
C ILE A 31 -7.95 4.36 0.51
N LEU A 32 -8.58 4.05 1.64
CA LEU A 32 -10.02 3.80 1.69
C LEU A 32 -10.87 5.05 1.43
N SER A 33 -10.47 6.21 1.98
CA SER A 33 -11.22 7.45 1.85
C SER A 33 -11.12 8.12 0.48
N THR A 34 -10.13 7.73 -0.33
CA THR A 34 -9.91 8.31 -1.67
C THR A 34 -10.44 7.43 -2.80
N ILE A 35 -11.04 6.28 -2.50
CA ILE A 35 -11.70 5.44 -3.50
C ILE A 35 -12.92 6.19 -4.04
N LYS A 36 -12.85 6.52 -5.33
CA LYS A 36 -13.91 7.07 -6.16
C LYS A 36 -14.70 5.93 -6.79
N TYR A 37 -16.01 6.14 -6.89
CA TYR A 37 -16.95 5.21 -7.52
C TYR A 37 -16.83 3.78 -6.97
N PRO A 38 -16.91 3.58 -5.64
CA PRO A 38 -16.79 2.26 -5.05
C PRO A 38 -17.95 1.38 -5.51
N GLU A 39 -17.63 0.24 -6.10
CA GLU A 39 -18.57 -0.77 -6.55
C GLU A 39 -18.28 -2.11 -5.89
N PHE A 40 -19.34 -2.85 -5.60
CA PHE A 40 -19.21 -4.20 -5.09
C PHE A 40 -18.78 -5.12 -6.23
N ALA A 41 -17.52 -5.54 -6.22
CA ALA A 41 -16.96 -6.39 -7.28
C ALA A 41 -17.38 -7.85 -7.11
N SER A 42 -17.26 -8.36 -5.87
CA SER A 42 -17.57 -9.75 -5.53
C SER A 42 -17.51 -9.96 -4.02
N ASP A 43 -17.91 -11.14 -3.55
CA ASP A 43 -17.57 -11.61 -2.22
C ASP A 43 -17.14 -13.07 -2.20
N SER A 44 -16.63 -13.46 -1.04
CA SER A 44 -16.33 -14.84 -0.69
C SER A 44 -16.94 -15.15 0.68
N LYS A 45 -16.72 -16.37 1.20
CA LYS A 45 -17.10 -16.68 2.59
C LYS A 45 -16.45 -15.76 3.62
N LYS A 46 -15.26 -15.22 3.33
CA LYS A 46 -14.43 -14.47 4.30
C LYS A 46 -14.36 -12.97 4.03
N TYR A 47 -14.44 -12.53 2.78
CA TYR A 47 -14.19 -11.14 2.39
C TYR A 47 -15.31 -10.55 1.54
N TRP A 48 -15.55 -9.25 1.72
CA TRP A 48 -16.15 -8.39 0.69
C TRP A 48 -15.04 -7.81 -0.17
N ASN A 49 -15.24 -7.80 -1.48
CA ASN A 49 -14.31 -7.23 -2.44
C ASN A 49 -14.96 -5.99 -3.06
N ILE A 50 -14.33 -4.83 -2.88
CA ILE A 50 -14.82 -3.55 -3.37
C ILE A 50 -13.81 -3.05 -4.40
N GLU A 51 -14.28 -2.68 -5.59
CA GLU A 51 -13.44 -2.06 -6.62
C GLU A 51 -13.78 -0.59 -6.81
N GLY A 52 -12.85 0.15 -7.41
CA GLY A 52 -13.04 1.55 -7.76
C GLY A 52 -11.75 2.14 -8.31
N PHE A 53 -11.65 3.46 -8.24
CA PHE A 53 -10.48 4.21 -8.69
C PHE A 53 -9.97 5.11 -7.58
N MET A 54 -8.67 5.36 -7.51
CA MET A 54 -8.11 6.30 -6.54
C MET A 54 -7.01 7.13 -7.20
N PRO A 55 -6.77 8.38 -6.76
CA PRO A 55 -5.65 9.15 -7.25
C PRO A 55 -4.34 8.48 -6.83
N SER A 56 -3.37 8.37 -7.74
CA SER A 56 -2.08 7.74 -7.42
C SER A 56 -1.33 8.48 -6.30
N SER A 57 -1.57 9.78 -6.14
CA SER A 57 -1.03 10.60 -5.03
C SER A 57 -1.41 10.10 -3.63
N ALA A 58 -2.51 9.35 -3.50
CA ALA A 58 -2.87 8.73 -2.23
C ALA A 58 -1.88 7.63 -1.78
N LEU A 59 -1.02 7.14 -2.68
CA LEU A 59 0.07 6.21 -2.38
C LEU A 59 1.43 6.90 -2.17
N SER A 60 1.52 8.22 -2.29
CA SER A 60 2.79 8.94 -2.09
C SER A 60 3.48 8.67 -0.74
N PRO A 61 2.80 8.42 0.39
CA PRO A 61 3.48 8.06 1.63
C PRO A 61 4.22 6.72 1.57
N LEU A 62 3.86 5.83 0.64
CA LEU A 62 4.47 4.51 0.48
C LEU A 62 5.59 4.51 -0.57
N ILE A 63 5.40 5.24 -1.67
CA ILE A 63 6.27 5.15 -2.85
C ILE A 63 6.98 6.46 -3.21
N GLY A 64 6.75 7.54 -2.45
CA GLY A 64 7.30 8.87 -2.72
C GLY A 64 6.55 9.57 -3.85
N ASP A 65 7.30 10.19 -4.77
CA ASP A 65 6.72 10.97 -5.87
C ASP A 65 5.80 10.12 -6.75
N THR A 66 4.62 10.68 -7.05
CA THR A 66 3.62 10.06 -7.93
C THR A 66 3.34 10.95 -9.13
N ILE A 67 2.74 10.38 -10.18
CA ILE A 67 2.18 11.16 -11.28
C ILE A 67 0.76 11.62 -10.93
N ASN A 68 0.14 12.47 -11.75
CA ASN A 68 -1.24 12.89 -11.55
C ASN A 68 -2.18 12.08 -12.45
N ASN A 69 -2.68 10.96 -11.93
CA ASN A 69 -3.65 10.10 -12.58
C ASN A 69 -4.50 9.36 -11.54
N ASP A 70 -5.59 8.75 -11.99
CA ASP A 70 -6.34 7.77 -11.22
C ASP A 70 -5.92 6.35 -11.61
N VAL A 71 -5.83 5.45 -10.64
CA VAL A 71 -5.50 4.04 -10.80
C VAL A 71 -6.63 3.14 -10.30
N LYS A 72 -6.77 1.96 -10.90
CA LYS A 72 -7.77 0.99 -10.46
C LYS A 72 -7.32 0.38 -9.13
N VAL A 73 -8.25 0.26 -8.19
CA VAL A 73 -8.03 -0.39 -6.90
C VAL A 73 -9.11 -1.43 -6.64
N ILE A 74 -8.71 -2.56 -6.07
CA ILE A 74 -9.60 -3.56 -5.48
C ILE A 74 -9.16 -3.77 -4.04
N VAL A 75 -10.08 -3.72 -3.09
CA VAL A 75 -9.82 -3.95 -1.66
C VAL A 75 -10.61 -5.14 -1.13
N TRP A 76 -10.00 -5.86 -0.19
CA TRP A 76 -10.61 -6.99 0.52
C TRP A 76 -10.85 -6.63 1.97
N ILE A 77 -12.12 -6.56 2.35
CA ILE A 77 -12.57 -6.28 3.73
C ILE A 77 -13.02 -7.59 4.37
N ASP A 78 -12.44 -7.96 5.51
CA ASP A 78 -12.85 -9.15 6.26
C ASP A 78 -14.26 -8.97 6.83
N LYS A 79 -15.17 -9.91 6.55
CA LYS A 79 -16.59 -9.80 6.92
C LYS A 79 -16.85 -9.83 8.43
N LYS A 80 -15.89 -10.30 9.23
CA LYS A 80 -16.06 -10.46 10.68
C LYS A 80 -15.46 -9.29 11.44
N SER A 81 -14.22 -8.93 11.10
CA SER A 81 -13.45 -7.87 11.76
C SER A 81 -13.61 -6.50 11.12
N PHE A 82 -14.10 -6.44 9.88
CA PHE A 82 -14.16 -5.24 9.05
C PHE A 82 -12.79 -4.63 8.70
N TYR A 83 -11.71 -5.39 8.92
CA TYR A 83 -10.38 -4.92 8.58
C TYR A 83 -10.12 -5.02 7.08
N LEU A 84 -9.45 -3.98 6.55
CA LEU A 84 -8.79 -4.07 5.25
C LEU A 84 -7.65 -5.07 5.35
N THR A 85 -7.73 -6.17 4.61
CA THR A 85 -6.73 -7.24 4.64
C THR A 85 -5.87 -7.26 3.38
N ARG A 86 -6.36 -6.71 2.28
CA ARG A 86 -5.61 -6.63 1.03
C ARG A 86 -6.07 -5.44 0.18
N ALA A 87 -5.14 -4.84 -0.54
CA ALA A 87 -5.42 -3.93 -1.66
C ALA A 87 -4.58 -4.35 -2.87
N VAL A 88 -5.18 -4.36 -4.05
CA VAL A 88 -4.50 -4.52 -5.33
C VAL A 88 -4.71 -3.24 -6.11
N ILE A 89 -3.61 -2.57 -6.44
CA ILE A 89 -3.61 -1.32 -7.20
C ILE A 89 -2.98 -1.60 -8.55
N SER A 90 -3.71 -1.32 -9.63
CA SER A 90 -3.29 -1.57 -11.00
C SER A 90 -3.15 -0.27 -11.78
N GLY A 91 -2.00 -0.12 -12.44
CA GLY A 91 -1.67 1.04 -13.26
C GLY A 91 -0.43 1.78 -12.78
N LYS A 92 -0.11 2.84 -13.52
CA LYS A 92 1.08 3.68 -13.28
C LYS A 92 0.86 4.54 -12.05
N LEU A 93 1.84 4.52 -11.14
CA LEU A 93 1.86 5.34 -9.94
C LEU A 93 2.92 6.43 -10.02
N ASN A 94 4.04 6.18 -10.69
CA ASN A 94 5.12 7.16 -10.83
C ASN A 94 5.76 7.12 -12.23
N LYS A 95 6.68 8.05 -12.48
CA LYS A 95 7.35 8.21 -13.79
C LYS A 95 8.27 7.05 -14.18
N TYR A 96 8.63 6.19 -13.23
CA TYR A 96 9.51 5.03 -13.43
C TYR A 96 8.72 3.78 -13.86
N ASP A 97 7.39 3.85 -13.87
CA ASP A 97 6.52 2.79 -14.35
C ASP A 97 6.52 2.71 -15.87
N ASP A 98 7.51 1.97 -16.38
CA ASP A 98 7.79 1.83 -17.80
C ASP A 98 7.13 0.56 -18.39
N SER A 99 5.80 0.58 -18.48
CA SER A 99 5.06 -0.36 -19.32
C SER A 99 4.01 0.38 -20.15
N LYS A 100 3.78 -0.10 -21.37
CA LYS A 100 2.67 0.35 -22.22
C LYS A 100 1.34 -0.32 -21.83
N ASP A 101 1.42 -1.52 -21.26
CA ASP A 101 0.27 -2.21 -20.69
C ASP A 101 0.18 -1.83 -19.20
N GLU A 102 -0.85 -1.07 -18.83
CA GLU A 102 -1.03 -0.66 -17.43
C GLU A 102 -1.52 -1.82 -16.54
N SER A 103 -2.11 -2.86 -17.13
CA SER A 103 -2.65 -4.00 -16.38
C SER A 103 -1.59 -4.89 -15.75
N ILE A 104 -0.36 -4.85 -16.30
CA ILE A 104 0.79 -5.61 -15.77
C ILE A 104 1.44 -4.94 -14.56
N ILE A 105 1.22 -3.63 -14.37
CA ILE A 105 1.82 -2.89 -13.26
C ILE A 105 0.89 -3.01 -12.05
N GLN A 106 1.24 -3.87 -11.11
CA GLN A 106 0.41 -4.13 -9.92
C GLN A 106 1.19 -3.96 -8.63
N ARG A 107 0.56 -3.28 -7.67
CA ARG A 107 1.04 -3.16 -6.29
C ARG A 107 0.05 -3.90 -5.41
N ILE A 108 0.56 -4.84 -4.63
CA ILE A 108 -0.24 -5.66 -3.74
C ILE A 108 0.18 -5.35 -2.31
N ILE A 109 -0.75 -4.80 -1.55
CA ILE A 109 -0.57 -4.54 -0.13
C ILE A 109 -1.38 -5.59 0.62
N SER A 110 -0.72 -6.33 1.52
CA SER A 110 -1.37 -7.33 2.37
C SER A 110 -1.20 -6.95 3.83
N LEU A 111 -2.29 -6.87 4.56
CA LEU A 111 -2.35 -6.49 5.97
C LEU A 111 -2.81 -7.70 6.78
N SER A 112 -2.04 -8.04 7.81
CA SER A 112 -2.26 -9.21 8.66
C SER A 112 -1.68 -8.97 10.04
N ARG A 113 -1.94 -9.88 10.98
CA ARG A 113 -1.38 -9.81 12.35
C ARG A 113 -1.69 -8.47 13.04
N PHE A 114 -2.95 -8.05 12.91
CA PHE A 114 -3.45 -6.82 13.51
C PHE A 114 -3.22 -6.87 15.03
N ASP A 115 -2.74 -5.75 15.57
CA ASP A 115 -2.41 -5.57 16.99
C ASP A 115 -1.36 -6.54 17.56
N GLU A 116 -0.63 -7.26 16.69
CA GLU A 116 0.47 -8.11 17.14
C GLU A 116 1.64 -7.26 17.63
N LYS A 117 2.10 -7.53 18.85
CA LYS A 117 3.27 -6.85 19.41
C LYS A 117 4.52 -7.20 18.60
N VAL A 118 5.15 -6.18 18.03
CA VAL A 118 6.44 -6.30 17.35
C VAL A 118 7.55 -5.74 18.25
N ILE A 119 8.65 -6.48 18.37
CA ILE A 119 9.88 -6.00 19.03
C ILE A 119 10.81 -5.48 17.95
N ILE A 120 11.18 -4.20 18.03
CA ILE A 120 12.13 -3.55 17.13
C ILE A 120 13.44 -3.38 17.90
N GLU A 121 14.50 -4.04 17.43
CA GLU A 121 15.83 -3.94 18.01
C GLU A 121 16.68 -2.91 17.27
N ASN A 122 17.61 -2.24 17.98
CA ASN A 122 18.57 -1.36 17.33
C ASN A 122 19.60 -2.21 16.58
N PRO A 123 19.67 -2.12 15.25
CA PRO A 123 20.54 -2.98 14.47
C PRO A 123 22.02 -2.55 14.46
N LEU A 124 22.35 -1.40 15.05
CA LEU A 124 23.72 -0.88 15.18
C LEU A 124 24.33 -1.12 16.58
N LYS A 125 23.72 -2.01 17.37
CA LYS A 125 24.32 -2.44 18.64
C LYS A 125 25.56 -3.29 18.43
#